data_AF-A0A528V6F9-F1
#
_entry.id   AF-A0A528V6F9-F1
#
_cell.length_a   1.000
_cell.length_b   1.000
_cell.length_c   1.000
_cell.angle_alpha   90.00
_cell.angle_beta   90.00
_cell.angle_gamma   90.00
#
_symmetry.space_group_name_H-M   'P 1'
#
loop_
_entity.id
_entity.type
_entity.pdbx_description
1 polymer ?
#
loop_
_entity_poly.entity_id
_entity_poly.type
_entity_poly.pdbx_seq_one_letter_code
_entity_poly.pdbx_strand_id
1 'polypeptide(L)'
;VGLAGGFPVSQSFVAGAGFVLTSTAIVMQLLEERGEMAAPKGQRIVSILLLEDLAIVPLLALIAFLAPGGADMSLTQRLTEVGIGLAAIVGLVLAGRYLLNPFFRILADARAREVMTAA
;
A
#
# COMPACT_ATOMS: atom_id res chain seq x y z
N VAL A 1 10.76 -13.74 -6.43
CA VAL A 1 9.70 -13.86 -7.46
C VAL A 1 9.99 -12.98 -8.67
N GLY A 2 10.11 -11.65 -8.54
CA GLY A 2 10.40 -10.76 -9.69
C GLY A 2 11.66 -11.13 -10.48
N LEU A 3 12.80 -11.30 -9.80
CA LEU A 3 14.06 -11.73 -10.45
C LEU A 3 13.96 -13.13 -11.06
N ALA A 4 13.25 -14.06 -10.40
CA ALA A 4 13.03 -15.42 -10.91
C ALA A 4 12.10 -15.44 -12.14
N GLY A 5 11.22 -14.45 -12.28
CA GLY A 5 10.34 -14.24 -13.43
C GLY A 5 10.98 -13.43 -14.57
N GLY A 6 12.26 -13.06 -14.47
CA GLY A 6 12.98 -12.31 -15.50
C GLY A 6 12.68 -10.80 -15.54
N PHE A 7 12.03 -10.24 -14.51
CA PHE A 7 11.77 -8.79 -14.45
C PHE A 7 13.04 -7.98 -14.15
N PRO A 8 13.13 -6.73 -14.63
CA PRO A 8 14.20 -5.81 -14.26
C PRO A 8 14.37 -5.68 -12.75
N VAL A 9 15.61 -5.47 -12.31
CA VAL A 9 15.96 -5.32 -10.89
C VAL A 9 15.20 -4.17 -10.26
N SER A 10 15.04 -3.05 -10.97
CA SER A 10 14.31 -1.88 -10.49
C SER A 10 12.84 -2.18 -10.21
N GLN A 11 12.14 -2.78 -11.17
CA GLN A 11 10.73 -3.16 -11.01
C GLN A 11 10.54 -4.20 -9.90
N SER A 12 11.42 -5.20 -9.85
CA SER A 12 11.40 -6.23 -8.82
C SER A 12 11.63 -5.66 -7.41
N PHE A 13 12.56 -4.70 -7.29
CA PHE A 13 12.85 -4.02 -6.03
C PHE A 13 11.65 -3.18 -5.57
N VAL A 14 11.10 -2.34 -6.47
CA VAL A 14 9.94 -1.48 -6.16
C VAL A 14 8.75 -2.33 -5.69
N ALA A 15 8.44 -3.42 -6.42
CA ALA A 15 7.36 -4.32 -6.06
C ALA A 15 7.59 -5.00 -4.71
N GLY A 16 8.81 -5.49 -4.46
CA GLY A 16 9.16 -6.13 -3.18
C GLY A 16 9.13 -5.16 -2.00
N ALA A 17 9.65 -3.94 -2.20
CA ALA A 17 9.68 -2.89 -1.18
C ALA A 17 8.26 -2.49 -0.74
N GLY A 18 7.33 -2.31 -1.68
CA GLY A 18 5.93 -2.02 -1.35
C GLY A 18 5.21 -3.21 -0.71
N PHE A 19 5.53 -4.44 -1.10
CA PHE A 19 4.86 -5.65 -0.61
C PHE A 19 5.23 -6.02 0.84
N VAL A 20 6.41 -5.61 1.30
CA VAL A 20 6.90 -5.89 2.66
C VAL A 20 6.25 -5.00 3.73
N LEU A 21 5.62 -3.89 3.33
CA LEU A 21 5.06 -2.92 4.27
C LEU A 21 3.90 -3.50 5.11
N THR A 22 3.91 -3.20 6.40
CA THR A 22 2.95 -3.66 7.40
C THR A 22 1.85 -2.61 7.64
N SER A 23 0.63 -3.07 7.95
CA SER A 23 -0.47 -2.17 8.28
C SER A 23 -0.39 -1.67 9.73
N THR A 24 0.03 -0.42 9.92
CA THR A 24 0.14 0.21 11.25
C THR A 24 -1.19 0.19 12.01
N ALA A 25 -2.31 0.54 11.37
CA ALA A 25 -3.61 0.61 12.04
C ALA A 25 -4.06 -0.73 12.62
N ILE A 26 -3.90 -1.82 11.85
CA ILE A 26 -4.29 -3.16 12.27
C ILE A 26 -3.41 -3.65 13.42
N VAL A 27 -2.09 -3.45 13.33
CA VAL A 27 -1.17 -3.89 14.38
C VAL A 27 -1.39 -3.12 15.68
N MET A 28 -1.62 -1.81 15.60
CA MET A 28 -1.92 -0.98 16.78
C MET A 28 -3.22 -1.42 17.47
N GLN A 29 -4.28 -1.67 16.70
CA GLN A 29 -5.54 -2.20 17.23
C GLN A 29 -5.33 -3.55 17.93
N LEU A 30 -4.56 -4.45 17.34
CA LEU A 30 -4.29 -5.77 17.92
C LEU A 30 -3.50 -5.67 19.25
N LEU A 31 -2.53 -4.76 19.34
CA LEU A 31 -1.78 -4.52 20.58
C LEU A 31 -2.67 -3.93 21.68
N GLU A 32 -3.62 -3.07 21.31
CA GLU A 32 -4.60 -2.48 22.23
C GLU A 32 -5.59 -3.55 22.74
N GLU A 33 -6.17 -4.36 21.85
CA GLU A 33 -7.06 -5.47 22.22
C GLU A 33 -6.41 -6.48 23.15
N ARG A 34 -5.09 -6.69 23.02
CA ARG A 34 -4.30 -7.59 23.88
C ARG A 34 -3.77 -6.92 25.14
N GLY A 35 -3.94 -5.61 25.30
CA GLY A 35 -3.36 -4.84 26.41
C GLY A 35 -1.83 -4.82 26.42
N GLU A 36 -1.18 -5.08 25.29
CA GLU A 36 0.29 -5.21 25.19
C GLU A 36 1.00 -3.90 24.81
N MET A 37 0.26 -2.81 24.63
CA MET A 37 0.80 -1.49 24.23
C MET A 37 1.96 -1.00 25.11
N ALA A 38 1.87 -1.17 26.43
CA ALA A 38 2.91 -0.75 27.37
C ALA A 38 3.98 -1.82 27.62
N ALA A 39 3.79 -3.05 27.12
CA ALA A 39 4.75 -4.12 27.32
C ALA A 39 6.04 -3.86 26.53
N PRO A 40 7.22 -4.31 27.01
CA PRO A 40 8.49 -4.12 26.28
C PRO A 40 8.47 -4.66 24.85
N LYS A 41 7.68 -5.74 24.59
CA LYS A 41 7.48 -6.28 23.24
C LYS A 41 6.60 -5.37 22.38
N GLY A 42 5.51 -4.84 22.93
CA GLY A 42 4.63 -3.90 22.24
C GLY A 42 5.35 -2.61 21.85
N GLN A 43 6.13 -2.04 22.77
CA GLN A 43 6.95 -0.85 22.48
C GLN A 43 7.96 -1.09 21.35
N ARG A 44 8.60 -2.27 21.29
CA ARG A 44 9.49 -2.62 20.17
C ARG A 44 8.75 -2.67 18.83
N ILE A 45 7.55 -3.23 18.82
CA ILE A 45 6.71 -3.28 17.61
C ILE A 45 6.35 -1.86 17.18
N VAL A 46 5.90 -1.01 18.10
CA VAL A 46 5.60 0.41 17.81
C VAL A 46 6.82 1.13 17.24
N SER A 47 8.01 0.94 17.82
CA SER A 47 9.24 1.53 17.30
C SER A 47 9.57 1.07 15.87
N ILE A 48 9.30 -0.19 15.53
CA ILE A 48 9.47 -0.70 14.16
C ILE A 48 8.47 -0.04 13.21
N LEU A 49 7.20 0.08 13.60
CA LEU A 49 6.17 0.74 12.78
C LEU A 49 6.50 2.23 12.54
N LEU A 50 7.04 2.92 13.54
CA LEU A 50 7.50 4.30 13.39
C LEU A 50 8.72 4.41 12.46
N LEU A 51 9.66 3.46 12.55
CA LEU A 51 10.79 3.39 11.64
C LEU A 51 10.33 3.12 10.20
N GLU A 52 9.35 2.23 10.03
CA GLU A 52 8.76 1.93 8.74
C GLU A 52 8.13 3.18 8.11
N ASP A 53 7.31 3.91 8.87
CA ASP A 53 6.67 5.15 8.40
C ASP A 53 7.71 6.22 8.01
N LEU A 54 8.75 6.39 8.83
CA LEU A 54 9.87 7.30 8.54
C LEU A 54 10.65 6.87 7.29
N ALA A 55 10.80 5.56 7.07
CA ALA A 55 11.56 5.00 5.94
C ALA A 55 10.83 5.12 4.61
N ILE A 56 9.51 5.36 4.60
CA ILE A 56 8.73 5.52 3.35
C ILE A 56 9.26 6.69 2.52
N VAL A 57 9.59 7.84 3.13
CA VAL A 57 10.08 9.03 2.40
C VAL A 57 11.38 8.75 1.63
N PRO A 58 12.48 8.28 2.26
CA PRO A 58 13.71 7.95 1.52
C PRO A 58 13.51 6.79 0.55
N LEU A 59 12.62 5.83 0.86
CA LEU A 59 12.29 4.74 -0.05
C LEU A 59 11.64 5.27 -1.33
N LEU A 60 10.65 6.16 -1.22
CA LEU A 60 10.01 6.79 -2.38
C LEU A 60 11.00 7.62 -3.20
N ALA A 61 11.94 8.31 -2.55
CA ALA A 61 13.01 9.02 -3.25
C ALA A 61 13.91 8.06 -4.05
N LEU A 62 14.27 6.91 -3.46
CA LEU A 62 15.03 5.88 -4.15
C LEU A 62 14.25 5.30 -5.34
N ILE A 63 12.94 5.07 -5.19
CA ILE A 63 12.06 4.59 -6.26
C ILE A 63 12.01 5.60 -7.42
N ALA A 64 11.87 6.90 -7.11
CA ALA A 64 11.89 7.96 -8.11
C ALA A 64 13.24 8.06 -8.82
N PHE A 65 14.35 7.88 -8.10
CA PHE A 65 15.69 7.84 -8.69
C PHE A 65 15.90 6.63 -9.60
N LEU A 66 15.33 5.48 -9.24
CA LEU A 66 15.43 4.23 -10.00
C LEU A 66 14.46 4.19 -11.20
N ALA A 67 13.56 5.16 -11.30
CA ALA A 67 12.66 5.30 -12.42
C ALA A 67 13.45 5.61 -13.70
N PRO A 68 13.08 5.03 -14.86
CA PRO A 68 13.74 5.30 -16.14
C PRO A 68 13.79 6.82 -16.42
N GLY A 69 15.00 7.37 -16.60
CA GLY A 69 15.20 8.77 -16.93
C GLY A 69 15.12 9.01 -18.44
N GLY A 70 14.14 9.79 -18.88
CA GLY A 70 13.81 10.07 -20.29
C GLY A 70 14.79 10.94 -21.07
N ALA A 71 16.09 10.63 -21.02
CA ALA A 71 17.13 11.35 -21.75
C ALA A 71 16.95 11.27 -23.28
N ASP A 72 16.36 10.18 -23.81
CA ASP A 72 16.12 9.96 -25.25
C ASP A 72 14.64 9.69 -25.59
N MET A 73 13.71 10.26 -24.82
CA MET A 73 12.27 10.06 -25.08
C MET A 73 11.71 11.11 -26.03
N SER A 74 11.19 10.65 -27.17
CA SER A 74 10.40 11.46 -28.10
C SER A 74 9.13 12.03 -27.43
N LEU A 75 8.60 13.14 -27.96
CA LEU A 75 7.34 13.74 -27.48
C LEU A 75 6.19 12.73 -27.42
N THR A 76 6.09 11.84 -28.42
CA THR A 76 5.07 10.80 -28.48
C THR A 76 5.19 9.81 -27.32
N GLN A 77 6.41 9.36 -26.99
CA GLN A 77 6.63 8.45 -25.85
C GLN A 77 6.27 9.11 -24.52
N ARG A 78 6.58 10.40 -24.35
CA ARG A 78 6.20 11.16 -23.16
C ARG A 78 4.69 11.25 -22.98
N LEU A 79 3.96 11.52 -24.06
CA LEU A 79 2.48 11.56 -24.04
C LEU A 79 1.90 10.19 -23.69
N THR A 80 2.48 9.10 -24.20
CA THR A 80 2.06 7.74 -23.87
C THR A 80 2.29 7.42 -22.39
N GLU A 81 3.44 7.74 -21.82
CA GLU A 81 3.71 7.49 -20.39
C GLU A 81 2.79 8.31 -19.48
N VAL A 82 2.55 9.58 -19.81
CA VAL A 82 1.56 10.41 -19.10
C VAL A 82 0.16 9.80 -19.23
N GLY A 83 -0.21 9.31 -20.41
CA GLY A 83 -1.47 8.61 -20.65
C GLY A 83 -1.61 7.35 -19.79
N ILE A 84 -0.56 6.54 -19.69
CA ILE A 84 -0.52 5.35 -18.82
C ILE A 84 -0.64 5.77 -17.35
N GLY A 85 0.09 6.79 -16.91
CA GLY A 85 0.00 7.30 -15.54
C GLY A 85 -1.41 7.78 -15.19
N LEU A 86 -2.04 8.56 -16.06
CA LEU A 86 -3.43 9.00 -15.90
C LEU A 86 -4.41 7.82 -15.90
N ALA A 87 -4.25 6.88 -16.83
CA ALA A 87 -5.09 5.69 -16.89
C ALA A 87 -4.95 4.83 -15.63
N ALA A 88 -3.74 4.71 -15.07
CA ALA A 88 -3.50 4.01 -13.81
C ALA A 88 -4.18 4.70 -12.63
N ILE A 89 -4.11 6.04 -12.54
CA ILE A 89 -4.82 6.82 -11.50
C ILE A 89 -6.33 6.64 -11.64
N VAL A 90 -6.87 6.81 -12.84
CA VAL A 90 -8.31 6.61 -13.10
C VAL A 90 -8.72 5.19 -12.76
N GLY A 91 -7.94 4.19 -13.19
CA GLY A 91 -8.16 2.78 -12.87
C GLY A 91 -8.15 2.51 -11.37
N LEU A 92 -7.20 3.08 -10.62
CA LEU A 92 -7.12 2.97 -9.17
C LEU A 92 -8.36 3.59 -8.50
N VAL A 93 -8.77 4.79 -8.92
CA VAL A 93 -9.96 5.49 -8.38
C VAL A 93 -11.22 4.69 -8.68
N LEU A 94 -11.36 4.16 -9.89
CA LEU A 94 -12.49 3.31 -10.27
C LEU A 94 -12.48 2.01 -9.46
N ALA A 95 -11.34 1.33 -9.32
CA ALA A 95 -11.22 0.14 -8.49
C ALA A 95 -11.56 0.44 -7.02
N GLY A 96 -11.08 1.55 -6.47
CA GLY A 96 -11.46 2.01 -5.14
C GLY A 96 -12.97 2.23 -5.01
N ARG A 97 -13.57 2.95 -5.96
CA ARG A 97 -15.00 3.28 -5.93
C ARG A 97 -15.92 2.10 -6.21
N TYR A 98 -15.53 1.17 -7.09
CA TYR A 98 -16.40 0.09 -7.57
C TYR A 98 -16.07 -1.27 -6.99
N LEU A 99 -14.86 -1.48 -6.45
CA LEU A 99 -14.45 -2.75 -5.84
C LEU A 99 -14.51 -2.66 -4.31
N LEU A 100 -13.99 -1.59 -3.70
CA LEU A 100 -13.99 -1.45 -2.24
C LEU A 100 -15.41 -1.16 -1.70
N ASN A 101 -16.20 -0.31 -2.36
CA ASN A 101 -17.56 -0.01 -1.91
C ASN A 101 -18.47 -1.25 -1.80
N PRO A 102 -18.61 -2.13 -2.82
CA PRO A 102 -19.40 -3.35 -2.63
C PRO A 102 -18.74 -4.33 -1.67
N PHE A 103 -17.40 -4.39 -1.60
CA PHE A 103 -16.72 -5.20 -0.59
C PHE A 103 -17.07 -4.78 0.84
N PHE A 104 -17.08 -3.47 1.13
CA PHE A 104 -17.54 -2.94 2.41
C PHE A 104 -19.03 -3.18 2.64
N ARG A 105 -19.86 -3.15 1.59
CA ARG A 105 -21.29 -3.50 1.69
C ARG A 105 -21.50 -4.97 2.05
N ILE A 106 -20.77 -5.88 1.42
CA ILE A 106 -20.80 -7.32 1.74
C ILE A 106 -20.31 -7.55 3.18
N LEU A 107 -19.26 -6.85 3.61
CA LEU A 107 -18.75 -6.95 4.98
C LEU A 107 -19.75 -6.39 6.02
N ALA A 108 -20.47 -5.31 5.66
CA ALA A 108 -21.54 -4.75 6.48
C ALA A 108 -22.76 -5.68 6.55
N ASP A 109 -23.15 -6.29 5.43
CA ASP A 109 -24.24 -7.28 5.37
C ASP A 109 -23.88 -8.55 6.16
N ALA A 110 -22.59 -8.91 6.21
CA ALA A 110 -22.08 -10.03 7.00
C ALA A 110 -22.01 -9.74 8.51
N ARG A 111 -22.30 -8.51 8.98
CA ARG A 111 -22.06 -8.13 10.39
C ARG A 111 -23.06 -7.16 11.05
N ALA A 112 -24.35 -7.19 10.71
CA ALA A 112 -25.45 -6.87 11.65
C ALA A 112 -26.84 -6.88 11.00
N ARG A 113 -27.51 -8.05 10.99
CA ARG A 113 -28.97 -8.06 11.16
C ARG A 113 -29.41 -8.28 12.61
N GLU A 114 -28.50 -8.66 13.51
CA GLU A 114 -28.86 -8.98 14.90
C GLU A 114 -28.52 -7.88 15.93
N VAL A 115 -27.75 -6.85 15.56
CA VAL A 115 -27.30 -5.81 16.52
C VAL A 115 -28.08 -4.50 16.40
N MET A 116 -28.79 -4.24 15.30
CA MET A 116 -29.60 -3.01 15.13
C MET A 116 -31.05 -3.10 15.66
N THR A 117 -31.40 -4.18 16.37
CA THR A 117 -32.71 -4.32 17.06
C THR A 117 -32.55 -4.56 18.57
N ALA A 118 -31.34 -4.41 19.12
CA ALA A 118 -31.05 -4.65 20.54
C ALA A 118 -30.42 -3.42 21.24
N ALA A 119 -30.71 -2.21 20.75
CA ALA A 119 -30.45 -0.95 21.44
C ALA A 119 -31.76 -0.17 21.58
#